data_AF-A0A7S2IGS3-F1
#
_entry.id   AF-A0A7S2IGS3-F1
#
_cell.length_a   1.000
_cell.length_b   1.000
_cell.length_c   1.000
_cell.angle_alpha   90.00
_cell.angle_beta   90.00
_cell.angle_gamma   90.00
#
_symmetry.space_group_name_H-M   'P 1'
#
loop_
_entity.id
_entity.type
_entity.pdbx_description
1 polymer ?
#
loop_
_entity_poly.entity_id
_entity_poly.type
_entity_poly.pdbx_seq_one_letter_code
_entity_poly.pdbx_strand_id
1 'polypeptide(L)'
;ERYVAATGTGPVDAVYKGIDQIMGVSVTLEQYSLNSVNEGIEALATTRVVIAPNEGGPNDSTSTNAQTGIEKERKFTGAGSDTDIVTSSARAYVSALNKLISWKLRRTSNSDGKSSGGIGDAEPAGSPE
;
A
#
# COMPACT_ATOMS: atom_id res chain seq x y z
N GLU A 1 -10.55 -3.73 -21.44
CA GLU A 1 -10.94 -2.72 -20.42
C GLU A 1 -11.71 -3.43 -19.30
N ARG A 2 -11.62 -2.95 -18.06
CA ARG A 2 -12.39 -3.47 -16.92
C ARG A 2 -13.34 -2.37 -16.44
N TYR A 3 -14.59 -2.74 -16.19
CA TYR A 3 -15.60 -1.85 -15.65
C TYR A 3 -16.02 -2.34 -14.26
N VAL A 4 -16.31 -1.40 -13.37
CA VAL A 4 -16.79 -1.68 -12.01
C VAL A 4 -17.95 -0.74 -11.69
N ALA A 5 -18.88 -1.24 -10.90
CA ALA A 5 -19.92 -0.44 -10.29
C ALA A 5 -19.90 -0.74 -8.78
N ALA A 6 -19.83 0.30 -7.97
CA ALA A 6 -19.82 0.19 -6.53
C ALA A 6 -20.73 1.26 -5.92
N THR A 7 -21.35 0.91 -4.80
CA THR A 7 -22.19 1.80 -4.02
C THR A 7 -21.51 2.12 -2.70
N GLY A 8 -21.62 3.38 -2.27
CA GLY A 8 -21.07 3.85 -1.01
C GLY A 8 -22.01 4.81 -0.30
N THR A 9 -21.63 5.23 0.89
CA THR A 9 -22.35 6.26 1.67
C THR A 9 -22.20 7.65 1.05
N GLY A 10 -21.25 7.82 0.14
CA GLY A 10 -21.04 9.03 -0.65
C GLY A 10 -20.22 8.74 -1.92
N PRO A 11 -20.00 9.76 -2.76
CA PRO A 11 -19.32 9.58 -4.05
C PRO A 11 -17.86 9.13 -3.87
N VAL A 12 -17.14 9.68 -2.90
CA VAL A 12 -15.75 9.29 -2.62
C VAL A 12 -15.67 7.82 -2.13
N ASP A 13 -16.56 7.42 -1.21
CA ASP A 13 -16.62 6.04 -0.72
C ASP A 13 -16.96 5.04 -1.83
N ALA A 14 -17.91 5.37 -2.70
CA ALA A 14 -18.26 4.53 -3.85
C ALA A 14 -17.07 4.34 -4.81
N VAL A 15 -16.31 5.41 -5.08
CA VAL A 15 -15.12 5.35 -5.93
C VAL A 15 -14.03 4.50 -5.28
N TYR A 16 -13.76 4.65 -3.99
CA TYR A 16 -12.73 3.86 -3.31
C TYR A 16 -13.08 2.38 -3.33
N LYS A 17 -14.33 2.01 -3.02
CA LYS A 17 -14.81 0.63 -3.13
C LYS A 17 -14.67 0.07 -4.55
N GLY A 18 -14.96 0.88 -5.57
CA GLY A 18 -14.77 0.47 -6.96
C GLY A 18 -13.29 0.21 -7.30
N ILE A 19 -12.40 1.08 -6.83
CA ILE A 19 -10.94 0.92 -6.99
C ILE A 19 -10.47 -0.36 -6.28
N ASP A 20 -10.91 -0.59 -5.04
CA ASP A 20 -10.55 -1.77 -4.26
C ASP A 20 -10.99 -3.07 -4.95
N GLN A 21 -12.21 -3.10 -5.51
CA GLN A 21 -12.72 -4.24 -6.28
C GLN A 21 -11.90 -4.53 -7.54
N ILE A 22 -11.49 -3.51 -8.30
CA ILE A 22 -10.67 -3.70 -9.50
C ILE A 22 -9.28 -4.20 -9.15
N MET A 23 -8.70 -3.64 -8.08
CA MET A 23 -7.32 -3.92 -7.67
C MET A 23 -7.20 -5.21 -6.85
N GLY A 24 -8.28 -5.70 -6.26
CA GLY A 24 -8.27 -6.88 -5.40
C GLY A 24 -7.46 -6.65 -4.12
N VAL A 25 -7.49 -5.43 -3.58
CA VAL A 25 -6.72 -5.02 -2.41
C VAL A 25 -7.62 -4.71 -1.24
N SER A 26 -7.25 -5.19 -0.05
CA SER A 26 -7.92 -4.84 1.20
C SER A 26 -7.04 -3.86 1.98
N VAL A 27 -7.46 -2.60 2.05
CA VAL A 27 -6.81 -1.55 2.83
C VAL A 27 -7.85 -0.78 3.64
N THR A 28 -7.42 -0.20 4.74
CA THR A 28 -8.20 0.70 5.58
C THR A 28 -7.72 2.14 5.36
N LEU A 29 -8.68 3.06 5.21
CA LEU A 29 -8.41 4.49 5.15
C LEU A 29 -8.24 5.04 6.57
N GLU A 30 -7.02 5.43 6.91
CA GLU A 30 -6.65 5.94 8.24
C GLU A 30 -6.85 7.45 8.35
N GLN A 31 -6.55 8.17 7.28
CA GLN A 31 -6.64 9.63 7.26
C GLN A 31 -7.11 10.12 5.90
N TYR A 32 -8.01 11.10 5.95
CA TYR A 32 -8.46 11.88 4.80
C TYR A 32 -8.36 13.36 5.15
N SER A 33 -7.67 14.14 4.32
CA SER A 33 -7.56 15.58 4.45
C SER A 33 -7.81 16.21 3.09
N LEU A 34 -8.66 17.23 3.06
CA LEU A 34 -8.98 18.01 1.87
C LEU A 34 -8.65 19.47 2.17
N ASN A 35 -7.87 20.09 1.29
CA ASN A 35 -7.49 21.49 1.40
C ASN A 35 -7.78 22.18 0.07
N SER A 36 -8.34 23.39 0.13
CA SER A 36 -8.43 24.26 -1.04
C SER A 36 -7.16 25.08 -1.18
N VAL A 37 -6.63 25.21 -2.39
CA VAL A 37 -5.43 26.03 -2.65
C VAL A 37 -5.79 27.50 -2.84
N ASN A 38 -6.95 27.77 -3.42
CA ASN A 38 -7.48 29.09 -3.74
C ASN A 38 -8.97 29.16 -3.39
N GLU A 39 -9.54 30.36 -3.51
CA GLU A 39 -10.97 30.62 -3.30
C GLU A 39 -11.71 30.70 -4.64
N GLY A 40 -13.03 30.57 -4.60
CA GLY A 40 -13.91 30.64 -5.78
C GLY A 40 -14.49 29.28 -6.19
N ILE A 41 -15.36 29.30 -7.19
CA ILE A 41 -16.05 28.09 -7.70
C ILE A 41 -15.06 27.16 -8.41
N GLU A 42 -14.00 27.72 -8.99
CA GLU A 42 -12.94 27.01 -9.70
C GLU A 42 -11.76 26.69 -8.78
N ALA A 43 -12.01 26.59 -7.48
CA ALA A 43 -10.97 26.31 -6.52
C ALA A 43 -10.36 24.91 -6.73
N LEU A 44 -9.03 24.84 -6.66
CA LEU A 44 -8.29 23.60 -6.78
C LEU A 44 -8.31 22.87 -5.44
N ALA A 45 -8.94 21.69 -5.42
CA ALA A 45 -8.95 20.80 -4.28
C ALA A 45 -7.71 19.92 -4.26
N THR A 46 -6.91 20.05 -3.20
CA THR A 46 -5.80 19.15 -2.88
C THR A 46 -6.23 18.15 -1.82
N THR A 47 -6.24 16.88 -2.18
CA THR A 47 -6.61 15.78 -1.30
C THR A 47 -5.36 15.02 -0.88
N ARG A 48 -5.26 14.72 0.42
CA ARG A 48 -4.25 13.83 0.99
C ARG A 48 -4.93 12.68 1.70
N VAL A 49 -4.47 11.48 1.41
CA VAL A 49 -4.97 10.25 2.02
C VAL A 49 -3.82 9.46 2.66
N VAL A 50 -4.15 8.74 3.73
CA VAL A 50 -3.27 7.76 4.35
C VAL A 50 -4.04 6.46 4.46
N ILE A 51 -3.46 5.40 3.93
CA ILE A 51 -4.02 4.05 3.96
C ILE A 51 -3.09 3.12 4.76
N ALA A 52 -3.69 2.16 5.44
CA ALA A 52 -3.00 1.04 6.07
C ALA A 52 -3.52 -0.26 5.45
N PRO A 53 -2.66 -1.19 5.04
CA PRO A 53 -3.11 -2.53 4.65
C PRO A 53 -3.61 -3.30 5.87
N ASN A 54 -4.64 -4.12 5.66
CA ASN A 54 -5.21 -4.93 6.73
C ASN A 54 -4.28 -6.09 7.12
N GLU A 55 -4.10 -6.31 8.43
CA GLU A 55 -3.42 -7.48 8.98
C GLU A 55 -4.06 -8.79 8.48
N GLY A 56 -3.23 -9.76 8.09
CA GLY A 56 -3.69 -11.07 7.60
C GLY A 56 -4.29 -11.08 6.18
N GLY A 57 -4.29 -9.95 5.47
CA GLY A 57 -4.74 -9.86 4.08
C GLY A 57 -3.65 -10.23 3.06
N PRO A 58 -3.99 -10.40 1.76
CA PRO A 58 -3.01 -10.66 0.70
C PRO A 58 -1.97 -9.53 0.52
N ASN A 59 -2.17 -8.38 1.18
CA ASN A 59 -1.30 -7.21 1.17
C ASN A 59 -0.65 -6.91 2.51
N ASP A 60 -0.59 -7.91 3.40
CA ASP A 60 0.00 -7.77 4.72
C ASP A 60 1.39 -7.09 4.62
N SER A 61 1.41 -5.84 5.07
CA SER A 61 2.60 -4.99 5.06
C SER A 61 3.19 -4.84 6.45
N THR A 62 3.00 -5.88 7.27
CA THR A 62 3.71 -6.04 8.53
C THR A 62 5.20 -6.05 8.22
N SER A 63 5.87 -5.01 8.70
CA SER A 63 7.32 -4.89 8.67
C SER A 63 7.78 -5.09 10.10
N THR A 64 8.24 -6.29 10.43
CA THR A 64 8.85 -6.57 11.73
C THR A 64 10.10 -5.70 11.87
N ASN A 65 10.15 -4.88 12.91
CA ASN A 65 11.33 -4.07 13.17
C ASN A 65 12.42 -4.97 13.75
N ALA A 66 13.51 -5.19 13.01
CA ALA A 66 14.55 -6.17 13.36
C ALA A 66 15.22 -5.93 14.73
N GLN A 67 15.09 -4.71 15.28
CA GLN A 67 15.69 -4.32 16.55
C GLN A 67 14.72 -4.40 17.74
N THR A 68 13.40 -4.37 17.52
CA THR A 68 12.40 -4.37 18.61
C THR A 68 11.46 -5.56 18.59
N GLY A 69 11.44 -6.33 17.50
CA GLY A 69 10.50 -7.45 17.32
C GLY A 69 9.04 -7.03 17.21
N ILE A 70 8.75 -5.72 17.18
CA ILE A 70 7.39 -5.21 17.11
C ILE A 70 6.95 -5.20 15.65
N GLU A 71 5.85 -5.90 15.39
CA GLU A 71 5.09 -5.84 14.15
C GLU A 71 4.36 -4.49 14.10
N LYS A 72 4.68 -3.67 13.08
CA LYS A 72 4.00 -2.39 12.89
C LYS A 72 3.40 -2.35 11.49
N GLU A 73 2.12 -2.03 11.44
CA GLU A 73 1.42 -1.73 10.20
C GLU A 73 2.07 -0.53 9.50
N ARG A 74 2.57 -0.75 8.29
CA ARG A 74 3.15 0.32 7.49
C ARG A 74 2.04 1.12 6.82
N LYS A 75 1.97 2.41 7.13
CA LYS A 75 1.05 3.35 6.50
C LYS A 75 1.63 3.92 5.21
N PHE A 76 0.78 4.09 4.20
CA PHE A 76 1.13 4.66 2.91
C PHE A 76 0.32 5.93 2.67
N THR A 77 0.97 6.97 2.17
CA THR A 77 0.31 8.26 1.92
C THR A 77 0.26 8.58 0.43
N GLY A 78 -0.88 9.05 -0.04
CA GLY A 78 -1.08 9.53 -1.40
C GLY A 78 -1.64 10.95 -1.40
N ALA A 79 -1.43 11.64 -2.51
CA ALA A 79 -1.95 12.99 -2.72
C ALA A 79 -2.46 13.13 -4.16
N GLY A 80 -3.46 13.97 -4.33
CA GLY A 80 -4.08 14.30 -5.62
C GLY A 80 -4.54 15.75 -5.61
N SER A 81 -4.53 16.38 -6.79
CA SER A 81 -5.11 17.70 -7.01
C SER A 81 -6.01 17.66 -8.22
N ASP A 82 -7.20 18.25 -8.09
CA ASP A 82 -8.17 18.43 -9.17
C ASP A 82 -9.20 19.49 -8.76
N THR A 83 -9.89 20.09 -9.72
CA THR A 83 -11.03 20.99 -9.44
C THR A 83 -12.24 20.19 -8.94
N ASP A 84 -12.37 18.92 -9.36
CA ASP A 84 -13.36 17.99 -8.81
C ASP A 84 -12.80 17.23 -7.60
N ILE A 85 -13.47 17.38 -6.46
CA ILE A 85 -13.10 16.73 -5.20
C ILE A 85 -13.10 15.20 -5.33
N VAL A 86 -14.03 14.62 -6.09
CA VAL A 86 -14.12 13.16 -6.25
C VAL A 86 -12.92 12.66 -7.06
N THR A 87 -12.60 13.33 -8.16
CA THR A 87 -11.44 13.02 -8.98
C THR A 87 -10.12 13.24 -8.22
N SER A 88 -9.99 14.33 -7.47
CA SER A 88 -8.84 14.61 -6.60
C SER A 88 -8.62 13.50 -5.57
N SER A 89 -9.71 13.06 -4.94
CA SER A 89 -9.70 11.96 -3.96
C SER A 89 -9.29 10.63 -4.60
N ALA A 90 -9.86 10.29 -5.76
CA ALA A 90 -9.51 9.08 -6.49
C ALA A 90 -8.01 9.03 -6.84
N ARG A 91 -7.46 10.13 -7.34
CA ARG A 91 -6.03 10.26 -7.65
C ARG A 91 -5.16 10.08 -6.40
N ALA A 92 -5.54 10.71 -5.29
CA ALA A 92 -4.82 10.57 -4.03
C ALA A 92 -4.79 9.11 -3.55
N TYR A 93 -5.92 8.42 -3.64
CA TYR A 93 -6.05 7.02 -3.24
C TYR A 93 -5.23 6.07 -4.10
N VAL A 94 -5.31 6.19 -5.43
CA VAL A 94 -4.49 5.41 -6.37
C VAL A 94 -3.00 5.66 -6.13
N SER A 95 -2.60 6.91 -5.86
CA SER A 95 -1.21 7.26 -5.53
C SER A 95 -0.71 6.53 -4.26
N ALA A 96 -1.57 6.42 -3.24
CA ALA A 96 -1.25 5.67 -2.02
C ALA A 96 -1.13 4.16 -2.29
N LEU A 97 -2.07 3.59 -3.05
CA LEU A 97 -2.06 2.18 -3.44
C LEU A 97 -0.83 1.81 -4.27
N ASN A 98 -0.42 2.65 -5.22
CA ASN A 98 0.79 2.43 -6.01
C ASN A 98 2.06 2.36 -5.14
N LYS A 99 2.13 3.17 -4.07
CA LYS A 99 3.24 3.12 -3.10
C LYS A 99 3.23 1.84 -2.28
N LEU A 100 2.05 1.35 -1.90
CA LEU A 100 1.90 0.06 -1.21
C LEU A 100 2.36 -1.08 -2.12
N ILE A 101 1.85 -1.14 -3.36
CA ILE A 101 2.16 -2.22 -4.31
C ILE A 101 3.65 -2.22 -4.66
N SER A 102 4.25 -1.05 -4.95
CA SER A 102 5.67 -0.96 -5.24
C SER A 102 6.55 -1.38 -4.06
N TRP A 103 6.13 -1.10 -2.83
CA TRP A 103 6.81 -1.58 -1.64
C TRP A 103 6.69 -3.11 -1.48
N LYS A 104 5.52 -3.69 -1.76
CA LYS A 104 5.32 -5.16 -1.79
C LYS A 104 6.23 -5.82 -2.82
N LEU A 105 6.26 -5.28 -4.04
CA LEU A 105 7.07 -5.81 -5.14
C LEU A 105 8.57 -5.85 -4.79
N ARG A 106 9.08 -4.81 -4.11
CA ARG A 106 10.46 -4.76 -3.62
C ARG A 106 10.79 -5.81 -2.56
N ARG A 107 9.83 -6.20 -1.72
CA ARG A 107 10.03 -7.29 -0.74
C ARG A 107 10.13 -8.64 -1.43
N THR A 108 9.23 -8.92 -2.38
CA THR A 108 9.25 -10.17 -3.15
C THR A 108 10.54 -10.30 -3.97
N SER A 109 11.02 -9.24 -4.63
CA SER A 109 12.29 -9.30 -5.36
C SER A 109 13.51 -9.54 -4.46
N ASN A 110 13.43 -9.20 -3.16
CA ASN A 110 14.52 -9.39 -2.22
C ASN A 110 14.51 -10.79 -1.56
N SER A 111 13.37 -11.49 -1.55
CA SER A 111 13.30 -12.89 -1.09
C SER A 111 13.85 -13.87 -2.12
N ASP A 112 13.71 -13.57 -3.41
CA ASP A 112 14.13 -14.48 -4.49
C ASP A 112 15.67 -14.49 -4.72
N GLY A 113 16.40 -13.50 -4.17
CA GLY A 113 17.86 -13.42 -4.25
C GLY A 113 18.63 -14.26 -3.22
N LYS A 114 17.96 -15.02 -2.34
CA LYS A 114 18.60 -15.76 -1.23
C LYS A 114 18.31 -17.26 -1.28
N SER A 115 18.51 -17.89 -2.45
CA SER A 115 18.43 -19.35 -2.62
C SER A 115 19.49 -19.90 -3.57
N SER A 116 20.78 -19.62 -3.31
CA SER A 116 21.88 -20.45 -3.84
C SER A 116 23.09 -20.40 -2.90
N GLY A 117 23.04 -21.24 -1.88
CA GLY A 117 24.13 -21.47 -0.93
C GLY A 117 23.84 -22.74 -0.15
N GLY A 118 23.52 -23.80 -0.90
CA GLY A 118 23.27 -25.13 -0.35
C GLY A 118 24.53 -25.68 0.31
N ILE A 119 24.37 -26.00 1.59
CA ILE A 119 25.31 -26.69 2.47
C ILE A 119 25.54 -28.10 1.92
N GLY A 120 26.81 -28.49 1.76
CA GLY A 120 27.24 -29.87 1.56
C GLY A 120 28.10 -30.29 2.73
N ASP A 121 27.43 -30.96 3.67
CA ASP A 121 27.84 -31.89 4.73
C ASP A 121 29.29 -31.99 5.23
N ALA A 122 29.37 -32.03 6.56
CA ALA A 122 30.53 -32.33 7.36
C ALA A 122 30.85 -33.83 7.39
N GLU A 123 32.14 -34.16 7.51
CA GLU A 123 32.58 -35.33 8.27
C GLU A 123 33.81 -34.98 9.13
N PRO A 124 33.78 -35.27 10.45
CA PRO A 124 34.93 -35.13 11.35
C PRO A 124 35.53 -36.50 11.70
N ALA A 125 36.85 -36.68 11.59
CA ALA A 125 37.66 -37.56 12.45
C ALA A 125 39.13 -37.64 12.00
N GLY A 126 40.05 -37.52 12.97
CA GLY A 126 41.37 -38.17 12.92
C GLY A 126 42.60 -37.27 12.95
N SER A 127 43.03 -36.87 14.15
CA SER A 127 44.46 -36.95 14.54
C SER A 127 44.60 -38.24 15.39
N PRO A 128 45.65 -39.08 15.24
CA PRO A 128 47.10 -38.79 15.39
C PRO A 128 47.91 -39.30 14.17
N GLU A 129 49.21 -39.12 13.97
CA GLU A 129 50.40 -38.99 14.82
C GLU A 129 51.31 -37.82 14.41
#